data_AF-A0A317FUP3-F1
#
_entry.id   AF-A0A317FUP3-F1
#
_cell.length_a   1.000
_cell.length_b   1.000
_cell.length_c   1.000
_cell.angle_alpha   90.00
_cell.angle_beta   90.00
_cell.angle_gamma   90.00
#
_symmetry.space_group_name_H-M   'P 1'
#
loop_
_entity.id
_entity.type
_entity.pdbx_description
1 polymer ?
#
loop_
_entity_poly.entity_id
_entity_poly.type
_entity_poly.pdbx_seq_one_letter_code
_entity_poly.pdbx_strand_id
1 'polypeptide(L)'
;MNSEVKIDILFAGLLLIPILILAVPFIKNKLVSLSRGKAFSIISLPISAYLIYDISIESNVFGLIGLCVAYIVFFSTYAASISLLAVSTKNEDLAQ
;
A
#
# COMPACT_ATOMS: atom_id res chain seq x y z
N MET A 1 -18.72 6.11 -10.92
CA MET A 1 -18.38 5.09 -9.91
C MET A 1 -18.66 5.72 -8.56
N ASN A 2 -19.63 5.21 -7.79
CA ASN A 2 -19.98 5.79 -6.48
C ASN A 2 -18.72 5.88 -5.61
N SER A 3 -18.60 6.96 -4.83
CA SER A 3 -17.47 7.16 -3.89
C SER A 3 -17.25 5.95 -2.97
N GLU A 4 -18.33 5.21 -2.67
CA GLU A 4 -18.33 3.93 -1.95
C GLU A 4 -17.36 2.91 -2.56
N VAL A 5 -17.37 2.72 -3.89
CA VAL A 5 -16.55 1.69 -4.55
C VAL A 5 -15.05 1.94 -4.38
N LYS A 6 -14.62 3.22 -4.31
CA LYS A 6 -13.21 3.56 -4.09
C LYS A 6 -12.78 3.15 -2.69
N ILE A 7 -13.62 3.46 -1.72
CA ILE A 7 -13.37 3.13 -0.32
C ILE A 7 -13.37 1.61 -0.14
N ASP A 8 -14.28 0.88 -0.80
CA ASP A 8 -14.28 -0.58 -0.79
C ASP A 8 -12.97 -1.16 -1.35
N ILE A 9 -12.47 -0.61 -2.47
CA ILE A 9 -11.16 -1.02 -3.03
C ILE A 9 -10.03 -0.74 -2.04
N LEU A 10 -10.04 0.43 -1.38
CA LEU A 10 -9.06 0.79 -0.36
C LEU A 10 -9.05 -0.24 0.78
N PHE A 11 -10.21 -0.55 1.34
CA PHE A 11 -10.35 -1.53 2.42
C PHE A 11 -9.98 -2.95 1.98
N ALA A 12 -10.41 -3.38 0.79
CA ALA A 12 -10.03 -4.67 0.24
C ALA A 12 -8.51 -4.81 0.12
N GLY A 13 -7.82 -3.78 -0.37
CA GLY A 13 -6.37 -3.76 -0.45
C GLY A 13 -5.69 -3.79 0.93
N LEU A 14 -6.21 -3.03 1.90
CA LEU A 14 -5.70 -3.04 3.28
C LEU A 14 -5.78 -4.43 3.92
N LEU A 15 -6.83 -5.19 3.64
CA LEU A 15 -7.00 -6.55 4.16
C LEU A 15 -6.17 -7.60 3.38
N LEU A 16 -6.10 -7.49 2.06
CA LEU A 16 -5.47 -8.49 1.21
C LEU A 16 -3.93 -8.40 1.21
N ILE A 17 -3.37 -7.20 1.27
CA ILE A 17 -1.92 -6.99 1.16
C ILE A 17 -1.13 -7.70 2.29
N PRO A 18 -1.52 -7.63 3.58
CA PRO A 18 -0.84 -8.36 4.64
C PRO A 18 -0.86 -9.86 4.42
N ILE A 19 -2.01 -10.41 3.98
CA ILE A 19 -2.16 -11.83 3.68
C ILE A 19 -1.19 -12.24 2.57
N LEU A 20 -1.12 -11.47 1.48
CA LEU A 20 -0.22 -11.74 0.36
C LEU A 20 1.26 -11.65 0.75
N ILE A 21 1.64 -10.67 1.56
CA ILE A 21 3.03 -10.50 2.03
C ILE A 21 3.46 -11.69 2.90
N LEU A 22 2.57 -12.17 3.78
CA LEU A 22 2.85 -13.31 4.63
C LEU A 22 2.88 -14.63 3.84
N ALA A 23 1.98 -14.79 2.87
CA ALA A 23 1.89 -15.99 2.04
C ALA A 23 3.04 -16.11 1.02
N VAL A 24 3.55 -14.99 0.50
CA VAL A 24 4.53 -14.99 -0.60
C VAL A 24 5.87 -14.39 -0.16
N PRO A 25 6.82 -15.20 0.34
CA PRO A 25 8.07 -14.72 0.89
C PRO A 25 8.95 -13.99 -0.15
N PHE A 26 8.84 -14.35 -1.43
CA PHE A 26 9.54 -13.65 -2.52
C PHE A 26 9.14 -12.18 -2.63
N ILE A 27 7.84 -11.88 -2.58
CA ILE A 27 7.30 -10.52 -2.65
C ILE A 27 7.79 -9.74 -1.44
N LYS A 28 7.63 -10.29 -0.24
CA LYS A 28 8.11 -9.69 1.01
C LYS A 28 9.59 -9.32 0.95
N ASN A 29 10.46 -10.25 0.57
CA ASN A 29 11.91 -10.01 0.54
C ASN A 29 12.30 -8.92 -0.47
N LYS A 30 11.63 -8.89 -1.64
CA LYS A 30 11.84 -7.85 -2.64
C LYS A 30 11.40 -6.47 -2.11
N LEU A 31 10.24 -6.39 -1.47
CA LEU A 31 9.74 -5.15 -0.88
C LEU A 31 10.65 -4.64 0.25
N VAL A 32 11.15 -5.53 1.12
CA VAL A 32 12.11 -5.18 2.17
C VAL A 32 13.40 -4.61 1.57
N SER A 33 13.93 -5.24 0.54
CA SER A 33 15.14 -4.76 -0.15
C SER A 33 14.94 -3.35 -0.73
N LEU A 34 13.82 -3.11 -1.40
CA LEU A 34 13.49 -1.79 -1.96
C LEU A 34 13.28 -0.73 -0.86
N SER A 35 12.64 -1.11 0.24
CA SER A 35 12.37 -0.20 1.36
C SER A 35 13.65 0.23 2.08
N ARG A 36 14.62 -0.66 2.24
CA ARG A 36 15.94 -0.33 2.79
C ARG A 36 16.70 0.67 1.91
N GLY A 37 16.47 0.63 0.59
CA GLY A 37 16.96 1.63 -0.37
C GLY A 37 16.24 2.99 -0.32
N LYS A 38 15.36 3.23 0.66
CA LYS A 38 14.54 4.44 0.79
C LYS A 38 13.62 4.72 -0.41
N ALA A 39 13.22 3.68 -1.15
CA ALA A 39 12.32 3.82 -2.28
C ALA A 39 10.89 4.27 -1.89
N PHE A 40 10.51 4.12 -0.61
CA PHE A 40 9.19 4.47 -0.10
C PHE A 40 9.29 5.48 1.04
N SER A 41 8.39 6.46 1.06
CA SER A 41 8.29 7.48 2.10
C SER A 41 6.96 7.36 2.83
N ILE A 42 6.98 7.31 4.16
CA ILE A 42 5.76 7.20 4.98
C ILE A 42 4.82 8.41 4.75
N ILE A 43 5.38 9.57 4.42
CA ILE A 43 4.61 10.80 4.16
C ILE A 43 3.70 10.66 2.92
N SER A 44 4.03 9.77 1.98
CA SER A 44 3.20 9.54 0.80
C SER A 44 1.85 8.91 1.15
N LEU A 45 1.75 8.22 2.28
CA LEU A 45 0.59 7.45 2.71
C LEU A 45 -0.63 8.35 3.05
N PRO A 46 -0.52 9.37 3.93
CA PRO A 46 -1.63 10.30 4.16
C PRO A 46 -1.98 11.13 2.92
N ILE A 47 -0.99 11.51 2.10
CA ILE A 47 -1.22 12.28 0.87
C ILE A 47 -2.03 11.47 -0.13
N SER A 48 -1.63 10.22 -0.39
CA SER A 48 -2.33 9.34 -1.31
C SER A 48 -3.72 8.94 -0.81
N ALA A 49 -3.90 8.74 0.51
CA ALA A 49 -5.21 8.50 1.10
C ALA A 49 -6.17 9.69 0.89
N TYR A 50 -5.68 10.92 1.12
CA TYR A 50 -6.45 12.13 0.86
C TYR A 50 -6.87 12.22 -0.62
N LEU A 51 -5.94 11.97 -1.55
CA LEU A 51 -6.22 12.00 -2.98
C LEU A 51 -7.27 10.95 -3.40
N ILE A 52 -7.24 9.74 -2.82
CA ILE A 52 -8.24 8.70 -3.09
C ILE A 52 -9.64 9.15 -2.66
N TYR A 53 -9.72 9.85 -1.53
CA TYR A 53 -10.97 10.38 -1.01
C TYR A 53 -11.50 11.55 -1.84
N ASP A 54 -10.64 12.51 -2.18
CA ASP A 54 -10.99 13.79 -2.81
C ASP A 54 -11.28 13.67 -4.32
N ILE A 55 -10.55 12.81 -5.05
CA ILE A 55 -10.68 12.74 -6.52
C ILE A 55 -12.07 12.21 -6.92
N SER A 56 -12.88 13.05 -7.56
CA SER A 56 -14.15 12.64 -8.17
C SER A 56 -13.91 11.81 -9.46
N ILE A 57 -14.56 10.63 -9.57
CA ILE A 57 -14.48 9.73 -10.74
C ILE A 57 -15.67 9.94 -11.69
N GLU A 58 -16.37 11.07 -11.59
CA GLU A 58 -17.47 11.36 -12.50
C GLU A 58 -16.91 11.67 -13.90
N SER A 59 -16.69 10.59 -14.67
CA SER A 59 -16.47 10.53 -16.12
C SER A 59 -15.23 11.24 -16.69
N ASN A 60 -14.27 11.65 -15.85
CA ASN A 60 -13.02 12.24 -16.32
C ASN A 60 -11.86 11.22 -16.30
N VAL A 61 -11.27 10.94 -17.45
CA VAL A 61 -10.09 10.04 -17.61
C VAL A 61 -8.93 10.49 -16.73
N PHE A 62 -8.74 11.81 -16.57
CA PHE A 62 -7.70 12.34 -15.70
C PHE A 62 -7.92 12.01 -14.23
N GLY A 63 -9.19 12.01 -13.76
CA GLY A 63 -9.53 11.60 -12.41
C GLY A 63 -9.23 10.11 -12.18
N LEU A 64 -9.52 9.26 -13.18
CA LEU A 64 -9.20 7.83 -13.09
C LEU A 64 -7.68 7.58 -13.03
N ILE A 65 -6.90 8.25 -13.89
CA ILE A 65 -5.44 8.14 -13.88
C ILE A 65 -4.86 8.61 -12.54
N GLY A 66 -5.30 9.78 -12.07
CA GLY A 66 -4.86 10.33 -10.78
C GLY A 66 -5.17 9.38 -9.62
N LEU A 67 -6.36 8.78 -9.63
CA LEU A 67 -6.75 7.79 -8.64
C LEU A 67 -5.91 6.51 -8.71
N CYS A 68 -5.64 6.00 -9.91
CA CYS A 68 -4.76 4.84 -10.09
C CYS A 68 -3.36 5.11 -9.52
N VAL A 69 -2.80 6.29 -9.79
CA VAL A 69 -1.50 6.70 -9.23
C VAL A 69 -1.58 6.79 -7.71
N ALA A 70 -2.64 7.37 -7.15
CA ALA A 70 -2.83 7.46 -5.72
C ALA A 70 -2.90 6.07 -5.07
N TYR A 71 -3.63 5.11 -5.64
CA TYR A 71 -3.64 3.72 -5.16
C TYR A 71 -2.28 3.05 -5.23
N ILE A 72 -1.54 3.22 -6.34
CA ILE A 72 -0.20 2.62 -6.48
C ILE A 72 0.72 3.15 -5.39
N VAL A 73 0.73 4.47 -5.17
CA VAL A 73 1.55 5.11 -4.14
C VAL A 73 1.15 4.62 -2.75
N PHE A 74 -0.15 4.60 -2.45
CA PHE A 74 -0.68 4.16 -1.16
C PHE A 74 -0.32 2.69 -0.88
N PHE A 75 -0.72 1.78 -1.77
CA PHE A 75 -0.56 0.35 -1.56
C PHE A 75 0.91 -0.11 -1.62
N SER A 76 1.74 0.52 -2.46
CA SER A 76 3.17 0.18 -2.49
C SER A 76 3.87 0.56 -1.18
N THR A 77 3.57 1.76 -0.67
CA THR A 77 4.12 2.23 0.61
C THR A 77 3.60 1.39 1.77
N TYR A 78 2.30 1.09 1.78
CA TYR A 78 1.68 0.23 2.80
C TYR A 78 2.29 -1.18 2.79
N ALA A 79 2.39 -1.81 1.60
CA ALA A 79 2.97 -3.13 1.46
C ALA A 79 4.44 -3.17 1.91
N ALA A 80 5.21 -2.14 1.59
CA ALA A 80 6.59 -1.96 2.04
C ALA A 80 6.68 -1.92 3.58
N SER A 81 5.84 -1.11 4.23
CA SER A 81 5.77 -1.00 5.69
C SER A 81 5.40 -2.33 6.34
N ILE A 82 4.39 -3.03 5.84
CA ILE A 82 3.98 -4.35 6.37
C ILE A 82 5.08 -5.40 6.17
N SER A 83 5.78 -5.38 5.03
CA SER A 83 6.89 -6.31 4.77
C SER A 83 8.06 -6.09 5.74
N LEU A 84 8.37 -4.83 6.06
CA LEU A 84 9.39 -4.50 7.06
C LEU A 84 8.97 -4.91 8.47
N LEU A 85 7.71 -4.67 8.82
CA LEU A 85 7.15 -5.08 10.11
C LEU A 85 7.24 -6.61 10.28
N ALA A 86 6.79 -7.36 9.28
CA ALA A 86 6.81 -8.83 9.30
C ALA A 86 8.23 -9.43 9.42
N VAL A 87 9.25 -8.75 8.88
CA VAL A 87 10.65 -9.18 9.06
C VAL A 87 11.20 -8.78 10.44
N SER A 88 10.81 -7.62 10.96
CA SER A 88 11.27 -7.15 12.28
C SER A 88 10.77 -8.07 13.39
N THR A 89 9.48 -8.42 13.39
CA THR A 89 8.88 -9.33 14.39
C THR A 89 9.53 -10.72 14.36
N LYS A 90 9.83 -11.26 13.17
CA LYS A 90 10.52 -12.56 13.05
C LYS A 90 11.93 -12.56 13.67
N ASN A 91 12.65 -11.44 13.60
CA ASN A 91 13.99 -11.37 14.15
C ASN A 91 13.98 -11.22 15.69
N GLU A 92 12.93 -10.62 16.26
CA GLU A 92 12.73 -10.57 17.70
C GLU A 92 12.45 -11.97 18.28
N ASP A 93 11.65 -12.80 17.59
CA ASP A 93 11.37 -14.19 18.01
C ASP A 93 12.62 -15.11 18.02
N LEU A 94 13.67 -14.77 17.26
CA LEU A 94 14.92 -15.54 17.18
C LEU A 94 15.99 -15.06 18.18
N ALA A 95 15.78 -13.90 18.81
CA ALA A 95 16.71 -13.30 19.76
C ALA A 95 16.32 -13.56 21.23
N GLN A 96 15.18 -14.21 21.46
CA GLN A 96 14.71 -14.73 22.76
C GLN A 96 15.06 -16.22 22.90
#